data_AF-A0A8B8LIV9-F1
#
_entry.id   AF-A0A8B8LIV9-F1
#
_cell.length_a   1.000
_cell.length_b   1.000
_cell.length_c   1.000
_cell.angle_alpha   90.00
_cell.angle_beta   90.00
_cell.angle_gamma   90.00
#
_symmetry.space_group_name_H-M   'P 1'
#
loop_
_entity.id
_entity.type
_entity.pdbx_description
1 polymer ?
#
loop_
_entity_poly.entity_id
_entity_poly.type
_entity_poly.pdbx_seq_one_letter_code
_entity_poly.pdbx_strand_id
1 'polypeptide(L)'
;MGDEGILKGVTKQVNPGKASILALGKAFPHQLVMQDYLVDGYFKDTNCDNPELKQKLTRLCKTTTVKTRYVVMSEEILKKYPELAVEGIPTIKQRLEICNKAVTQMAIEASQACIKNWGGSLSDITHLVYVSSSEARLPGGDLYLATGLGLSPDIQRIMLYFAGCSGGVAGLRVAKDVAENNPGSRVLLATSETTIIGFKPPSADRPYDLVGVALFGDGAGAMIIGSDPILETEKPLFELHTAVQEFLPHTEKKIDGRLTEEGISFKLARELPQIIEDNVEGFCDKLMSVVGFQNKGYNELFWAVHPGGPAILNRIEKRLDLLPEKLSASRRALMDYGNASSNTIVYVLEYMIEEGLKIKKGGSGDSEWGLILAFGPGITFEGILARNLCA
;
A
#
# COMPACT_ATOMS: atom_id res chain seq x y z
N MET A 1 -32.52 18.15 -54.52
CA MET A 1 -33.10 17.50 -53.32
C MET A 1 -32.38 16.19 -53.13
N GLY A 2 -31.59 16.10 -52.08
CA GLY A 2 -30.71 14.97 -51.78
C GLY A 2 -29.76 15.45 -50.68
N ASP A 3 -30.31 15.51 -49.47
CA ASP A 3 -29.80 16.20 -48.30
C ASP A 3 -28.49 15.61 -47.77
N GLU A 4 -27.63 16.49 -47.27
CA GLU A 4 -26.36 16.18 -46.62
C GLU A 4 -26.59 15.51 -45.27
N GLY A 5 -26.30 14.21 -45.20
CA GLY A 5 -26.29 13.44 -43.95
C GLY A 5 -24.88 12.96 -43.60
N ILE A 6 -23.87 13.83 -43.65
CA ILE A 6 -22.54 13.50 -43.12
C ILE A 6 -22.66 13.47 -41.59
N LEU A 7 -22.77 12.26 -41.04
CA LEU A 7 -22.54 11.96 -39.64
C LEU A 7 -21.26 12.69 -39.20
N LYS A 8 -21.42 13.76 -38.41
CA LYS A 8 -20.34 14.31 -37.58
C LYS A 8 -19.97 13.24 -36.56
N GLY A 9 -19.15 12.28 -36.98
CA GLY A 9 -18.41 11.45 -36.06
C GLY A 9 -17.57 12.39 -35.21
N VAL A 10 -17.88 12.45 -33.91
CA VAL A 10 -16.98 13.00 -32.92
C VAL A 10 -15.68 12.23 -33.10
N THR A 11 -14.69 12.87 -33.72
CA THR A 11 -13.31 12.40 -33.73
C THR A 11 -12.86 12.41 -32.28
N LYS A 12 -13.10 11.31 -31.56
CA LYS A 12 -12.45 11.04 -30.27
C LYS A 12 -10.96 11.17 -30.53
N GLN A 13 -10.33 12.16 -29.91
CA GLN A 13 -8.89 12.37 -29.97
C GLN A 13 -8.21 11.06 -29.58
N VAL A 14 -7.34 10.54 -30.44
CA VAL A 14 -6.76 9.18 -30.34
C VAL A 14 -5.68 9.06 -29.26
N ASN A 15 -5.53 10.07 -28.39
CA ASN A 15 -4.71 9.99 -27.19
C ASN A 15 -5.62 10.21 -25.97
N PRO A 16 -6.02 9.15 -25.25
CA PRO A 16 -6.64 9.33 -23.94
C PRO A 16 -5.70 10.14 -23.04
N GLY A 17 -6.27 11.01 -22.21
CA GLY A 17 -5.51 11.74 -21.20
C GLY A 17 -4.76 10.78 -20.27
N LYS A 18 -3.77 11.30 -19.54
CA LYS A 18 -3.04 10.51 -18.54
C LYS A 18 -3.99 10.08 -17.42
N ALA A 19 -3.80 8.86 -16.92
CA ALA A 19 -4.55 8.40 -15.76
C ALA A 19 -4.24 9.30 -14.56
N SER A 20 -5.26 9.64 -13.78
CA SER A 20 -5.13 10.42 -12.55
C SER A 20 -5.77 9.70 -11.38
N ILE A 21 -5.18 9.86 -10.19
CA ILE A 21 -5.84 9.50 -8.93
C ILE A 21 -6.89 10.57 -8.65
N LEU A 22 -8.15 10.19 -8.54
CA LEU A 22 -9.30 11.10 -8.36
C LEU A 22 -9.78 11.16 -6.91
N ALA A 23 -9.55 10.10 -6.13
CA ALA A 23 -9.88 10.05 -4.72
C ALA A 23 -9.05 9.00 -3.99
N LEU A 24 -8.95 9.16 -2.67
CA LEU A 24 -8.34 8.22 -1.74
C LEU A 24 -9.35 7.86 -0.64
N GLY A 25 -9.21 6.67 -0.07
CA GLY A 25 -9.93 6.23 1.13
C GLY A 25 -9.12 5.22 1.92
N LYS A 26 -9.41 5.11 3.22
CA LYS A 26 -8.75 4.18 4.13
C LYS A 26 -9.74 3.66 5.15
N ALA A 27 -9.47 2.47 5.67
CA ALA A 27 -10.21 1.87 6.77
C ALA A 27 -9.29 0.98 7.60
N PHE A 28 -9.70 0.72 8.84
CA PHE A 28 -8.91 0.05 9.85
C PHE A 28 -9.80 -0.85 10.71
N PRO A 29 -9.27 -1.94 11.29
CA PRO A 29 -10.00 -2.69 12.29
C PRO A 29 -10.19 -1.84 13.56
N HIS A 30 -11.11 -2.24 14.44
CA HIS A 30 -11.47 -1.43 15.62
C HIS A 30 -10.38 -1.34 16.69
N GLN A 31 -9.48 -2.33 16.78
CA GLN A 31 -8.49 -2.37 17.84
C GLN A 31 -7.24 -1.57 17.47
N LEU A 32 -6.99 -0.53 18.27
CA LEU A 32 -5.78 0.29 18.21
C LEU A 32 -4.82 -0.13 19.33
N VAL A 33 -3.58 -0.44 18.96
CA VAL A 33 -2.49 -0.79 19.89
C VAL A 33 -1.47 0.33 19.89
N MET A 34 -1.23 0.91 21.07
CA MET A 34 -0.09 1.82 21.28
C MET A 34 1.19 1.00 21.35
N GLN A 35 2.25 1.46 20.68
CA GLN A 35 3.52 0.75 20.61
C GLN A 35 4.12 0.48 22.00
N ASP A 36 3.88 1.37 22.96
CA ASP A 36 4.33 1.24 24.35
C ASP A 36 3.72 0.04 25.08
N TYR A 37 2.52 -0.41 24.69
CA TYR A 37 1.83 -1.56 25.28
C TYR A 37 2.01 -2.85 24.48
N LEU A 38 2.61 -2.77 23.29
CA LEU A 38 2.77 -3.93 22.41
C LEU A 38 3.52 -5.07 23.10
N VAL A 39 4.65 -4.77 23.75
CA VAL A 39 5.56 -5.80 24.26
C VAL A 39 4.86 -6.64 25.32
N ASP A 40 4.23 -6.00 26.30
CA ASP A 40 3.55 -6.71 27.37
C ASP A 40 2.31 -7.44 26.87
N GLY A 41 1.52 -6.83 25.98
CA GLY A 41 0.37 -7.48 25.35
C GLY A 41 0.77 -8.71 24.56
N TYR A 42 1.75 -8.59 23.66
CA TYR A 42 2.18 -9.69 22.80
C TYR A 42 2.77 -10.87 23.58
N PHE A 43 3.58 -10.62 24.62
CA PHE A 43 4.13 -11.70 25.45
C PHE A 43 3.07 -12.37 26.32
N LYS A 44 2.09 -11.61 26.83
CA LYS A 44 0.92 -12.15 27.52
C LYS A 44 0.09 -13.03 26.58
N ASP A 45 -0.24 -12.51 25.41
CA ASP A 45 -1.10 -13.15 24.40
C ASP A 45 -0.49 -14.44 23.84
N THR A 46 0.84 -14.53 23.81
CA THR A 46 1.59 -15.70 23.31
C THR A 46 2.10 -16.62 24.42
N ASN A 47 1.75 -16.33 25.68
CA ASN A 47 2.20 -17.08 26.86
C ASN A 47 3.72 -17.38 26.86
N CYS A 48 4.51 -16.37 26.48
CA CYS A 48 5.97 -16.48 26.42
C CYS A 48 6.61 -15.70 27.57
N ASP A 49 7.50 -16.35 28.32
CA ASP A 49 8.22 -15.73 29.45
C ASP A 49 9.71 -15.50 29.17
N ASN A 50 10.15 -15.52 27.91
CA ASN A 50 11.57 -15.36 27.56
C ASN A 50 12.02 -13.88 27.73
N PRO A 51 12.90 -13.57 28.70
CA PRO A 51 13.29 -12.19 28.99
C PRO A 51 14.17 -11.57 27.90
N GLU A 52 14.98 -12.36 27.19
CA GLU A 52 15.86 -11.88 26.12
C GLU A 52 15.06 -11.44 24.90
N LEU A 53 14.07 -12.26 24.50
CA LEU A 53 13.15 -11.91 23.42
C LEU A 53 12.32 -10.69 23.78
N LYS A 54 11.86 -10.60 25.04
CA LYS A 54 11.11 -9.44 25.54
C LYS A 54 11.94 -8.17 25.46
N GLN A 55 13.18 -8.20 25.96
CA GLN A 55 14.10 -7.08 25.90
C GLN A 55 14.42 -6.67 24.45
N LYS A 56 14.59 -7.65 23.55
CA LYS A 56 14.81 -7.41 22.13
C LYS A 56 13.63 -6.70 21.49
N LEU A 57 12.40 -7.17 21.72
CA LEU A 57 11.20 -6.51 21.20
C LEU A 57 11.04 -5.09 21.75
N THR A 58 11.30 -4.87 23.05
CA THR A 58 11.31 -3.53 23.64
C THR A 58 12.27 -2.58 22.95
N ARG A 59 13.50 -3.05 22.64
CA ARG A 59 14.47 -2.25 21.88
C ARG A 59 13.97 -1.96 20.47
N LEU A 60 13.41 -2.95 19.78
CA LEU A 60 12.86 -2.78 18.44
C LEU A 60 11.75 -1.72 18.44
N CYS A 61 10.76 -1.82 19.33
CA CYS A 61 9.66 -0.86 19.46
C CYS A 61 10.12 0.59 19.61
N LYS A 62 11.22 0.83 20.32
CA LYS A 62 11.81 2.17 20.47
C LYS A 62 12.47 2.69 19.18
N THR A 63 12.99 1.79 18.36
CA THR A 63 13.73 2.12 17.13
C THR A 63 12.86 2.14 15.88
N THR A 64 11.66 1.55 15.89
CA THR A 64 10.78 1.51 14.71
C THR A 64 10.09 2.84 14.42
N THR A 65 10.09 3.80 15.34
CA THR A 65 9.36 5.09 15.27
C THR A 65 7.83 5.00 15.22
N VAL A 66 7.29 3.78 15.13
CA VAL A 66 5.86 3.50 15.18
C VAL A 66 5.33 3.89 16.57
N LYS A 67 4.22 4.65 16.60
CA LYS A 67 3.52 5.02 17.83
C LYS A 67 2.25 4.22 18.02
N THR A 68 1.52 3.98 16.94
CA THR A 68 0.24 3.29 16.95
C THR A 68 0.10 2.37 15.76
N ARG A 69 -0.67 1.29 15.96
CA ARG A 69 -1.05 0.36 14.90
C ARG A 69 -2.45 -0.16 15.15
N TYR A 70 -3.19 -0.35 14.07
CA TYR A 70 -4.44 -1.09 14.12
C TYR A 70 -4.17 -2.57 13.90
N VAL A 71 -4.91 -3.44 14.58
CA VAL A 71 -4.77 -4.90 14.44
C VAL A 71 -6.14 -5.57 14.48
N VAL A 72 -6.30 -6.65 13.73
CA VAL A 72 -7.45 -7.54 13.83
C VAL A 72 -7.29 -8.46 15.04
N MET A 73 -6.05 -8.85 15.39
CA MET A 73 -5.76 -9.76 16.50
C MET A 73 -6.24 -9.19 17.83
N SER A 74 -6.98 -10.00 18.59
CA SER A 74 -7.57 -9.61 19.87
C SER A 74 -7.57 -10.78 20.86
N GLU A 75 -7.74 -10.48 22.15
CA GLU A 75 -7.92 -11.52 23.17
C GLU A 75 -9.13 -12.42 22.90
N GLU A 76 -10.18 -11.89 22.26
CA GLU A 76 -11.37 -12.67 21.88
C GLU A 76 -11.03 -13.71 20.80
N ILE A 77 -10.25 -13.33 19.79
CA ILE A 77 -9.78 -14.24 18.76
C ILE A 77 -8.91 -15.34 19.38
N LEU A 78 -7.98 -14.98 20.28
CA LEU A 78 -7.12 -15.95 20.95
C LEU A 78 -7.88 -16.87 21.92
N LYS A 79 -8.97 -16.41 22.55
CA LYS A 79 -9.87 -17.27 23.33
C LYS A 79 -10.62 -18.27 22.46
N LYS A 80 -11.03 -17.85 21.26
CA LYS A 80 -11.74 -18.71 20.30
C LYS A 80 -10.79 -19.70 19.60
N TYR A 81 -9.57 -19.26 19.29
CA TYR A 81 -8.55 -20.03 18.58
C TYR A 81 -7.20 -19.99 19.33
N PRO A 82 -7.11 -20.62 20.51
CA PRO A 82 -5.88 -20.61 21.30
C PRO A 82 -4.68 -21.22 20.58
N GLU A 83 -4.91 -22.09 19.60
CA GLU A 83 -3.88 -22.67 18.73
C GLU A 83 -3.06 -21.61 17.97
N LEU A 84 -3.57 -20.40 17.74
CA LEU A 84 -2.84 -19.32 17.05
C LEU A 84 -1.65 -18.79 17.87
N ALA A 85 -1.68 -18.98 19.19
CA ALA A 85 -0.60 -18.61 20.10
C ALA A 85 0.41 -19.75 20.33
N VAL A 86 0.23 -20.89 19.67
CA VAL A 86 1.08 -22.07 19.83
C VAL A 86 1.85 -22.34 18.54
N GLU A 87 3.13 -22.68 18.67
CA GLU A 87 4.01 -23.00 17.56
C GLU A 87 3.97 -24.48 17.19
N GLY A 88 4.21 -24.82 15.91
CA GLY A 88 4.38 -26.19 15.47
C GLY A 88 3.09 -26.94 15.18
N ILE A 89 1.95 -26.24 15.10
CA ILE A 89 0.65 -26.85 14.81
C ILE A 89 -0.06 -26.18 13.63
N PRO A 90 -0.78 -26.96 12.79
CA PRO A 90 -1.55 -26.41 11.68
C PRO A 90 -2.62 -25.41 12.14
N THR A 91 -2.56 -24.19 11.63
CA THR A 91 -3.45 -23.07 11.99
C THR A 91 -3.99 -22.32 10.76
N ILE A 92 -3.58 -22.68 9.55
CA ILE A 92 -3.93 -21.96 8.33
C ILE A 92 -5.44 -21.86 8.10
N LYS A 93 -6.21 -22.89 8.49
CA LYS A 93 -7.68 -22.89 8.36
C LYS A 93 -8.30 -21.74 9.17
N GLN A 94 -7.96 -21.65 10.45
CA GLN A 94 -8.44 -20.62 11.37
C GLN A 94 -8.00 -19.24 10.92
N ARG A 95 -6.74 -19.11 10.50
CA ARG A 95 -6.19 -17.86 9.97
C ARG A 95 -6.97 -17.37 8.77
N LEU A 96 -7.22 -18.23 7.79
CA LEU A 96 -7.98 -17.85 6.60
C LEU A 96 -9.45 -17.54 6.92
N GLU A 97 -10.07 -18.22 7.88
CA GLU A 97 -11.42 -17.87 8.36
C GLU A 97 -11.49 -16.42 8.86
N ILE A 98 -10.51 -16.02 9.68
CA ILE A 98 -10.42 -14.67 10.23
C ILE A 98 -10.02 -13.66 9.14
N CYS A 99 -8.93 -13.93 8.43
CA CYS A 99 -8.35 -13.03 7.44
C CYS A 99 -9.33 -12.70 6.33
N ASN A 100 -9.94 -13.71 5.70
CA ASN A 100 -10.86 -13.51 4.58
C ASN A 100 -12.01 -12.57 4.97
N LYS A 101 -12.56 -12.72 6.18
CA LYS A 101 -13.61 -11.84 6.68
C LYS A 101 -13.08 -10.42 6.93
N ALA A 102 -11.95 -10.30 7.64
CA ALA A 102 -11.38 -9.02 8.02
C ALA A 102 -10.97 -8.17 6.81
N VAL A 103 -10.22 -8.74 5.86
CA VAL A 103 -9.76 -8.01 4.67
C VAL A 103 -10.90 -7.62 3.75
N THR A 104 -11.95 -8.43 3.63
CA THR A 104 -13.16 -8.06 2.87
C THR A 104 -13.83 -6.85 3.51
N GLN A 105 -14.04 -6.89 4.83
CA GLN A 105 -14.74 -5.82 5.54
C GLN A 105 -13.97 -4.50 5.45
N MET A 106 -12.66 -4.52 5.74
CA MET A 106 -11.83 -3.32 5.65
C MET A 106 -11.74 -2.79 4.23
N ALA A 107 -11.65 -3.66 3.21
CA ALA A 107 -11.63 -3.23 1.81
C ALA A 107 -12.95 -2.56 1.39
N ILE A 108 -14.10 -3.08 1.84
CA ILE A 108 -15.41 -2.46 1.61
C ILE A 108 -15.44 -1.06 2.23
N GLU A 109 -15.06 -0.92 3.50
CA GLU A 109 -15.08 0.36 4.22
C GLU A 109 -14.13 1.38 3.60
N ALA A 110 -12.91 0.99 3.24
CA ALA A 110 -11.95 1.87 2.58
C ALA A 110 -12.46 2.31 1.21
N SER A 111 -13.06 1.40 0.45
CA SER A 111 -13.63 1.69 -0.86
C SER A 111 -14.84 2.62 -0.75
N GLN A 112 -15.73 2.40 0.22
CA GLN A 112 -16.87 3.30 0.49
C GLN A 112 -16.40 4.70 0.85
N ALA A 113 -15.38 4.83 1.70
CA ALA A 113 -14.77 6.12 2.02
C ALA A 113 -14.18 6.79 0.77
N CYS A 114 -13.48 6.03 -0.07
CA CYS A 114 -12.88 6.52 -1.32
C CYS A 114 -13.95 6.99 -2.32
N ILE A 115 -15.00 6.20 -2.53
CA ILE A 115 -16.12 6.52 -3.43
C ILE A 115 -16.87 7.76 -2.93
N LYS A 116 -17.09 7.87 -1.62
CA LYS A 116 -17.68 9.07 -1.01
C LYS A 116 -16.82 10.32 -1.26
N ASN A 117 -15.49 10.20 -1.13
CA ASN A 117 -14.56 11.30 -1.38
C ASN A 117 -14.49 11.68 -2.87
N TRP A 118 -14.66 10.71 -3.76
CA TRP A 118 -14.73 10.93 -5.21
C TRP A 118 -16.01 11.66 -5.62
N GLY A 119 -17.16 11.31 -5.01
CA GLY A 119 -18.46 11.93 -5.30
C GLY A 119 -19.17 11.37 -6.54
N GLY A 120 -18.60 10.37 -7.22
CA GLY A 120 -19.22 9.65 -8.33
C GLY A 120 -20.16 8.53 -7.90
N SER A 121 -20.80 7.86 -8.87
CA SER A 121 -21.72 6.74 -8.63
C SER A 121 -21.01 5.38 -8.68
N LEU A 122 -21.55 4.39 -7.96
CA LEU A 122 -21.11 2.99 -8.07
C LEU A 122 -21.25 2.45 -9.50
N SER A 123 -22.25 2.93 -10.25
CA SER A 123 -22.49 2.56 -11.65
C SER A 123 -21.38 3.00 -12.59
N ASP A 124 -20.61 4.02 -12.20
CA ASP A 124 -19.57 4.61 -13.02
C ASP A 124 -18.23 3.86 -12.86
N ILE A 125 -18.13 3.01 -11.83
CA ILE A 125 -16.97 2.15 -11.61
C ILE A 125 -17.04 0.96 -12.57
N THR A 126 -16.08 0.93 -13.48
CA THR A 126 -16.01 -0.06 -14.57
C THR A 126 -15.07 -1.23 -14.26
N HIS A 127 -14.05 -0.98 -13.44
CA HIS A 127 -13.02 -1.97 -13.12
C HIS A 127 -12.71 -1.98 -11.62
N LEU A 128 -12.33 -3.14 -11.12
CA LEU A 128 -11.85 -3.36 -9.78
C LEU A 128 -10.47 -4.03 -9.83
N VAL A 129 -9.44 -3.34 -9.33
CA VAL A 129 -8.14 -3.95 -9.01
C VAL A 129 -8.12 -4.19 -7.50
N TYR A 130 -7.98 -5.43 -7.06
CA TYR A 130 -7.89 -5.76 -5.64
C TYR A 130 -6.55 -6.41 -5.32
N VAL A 131 -5.91 -5.95 -4.25
CA VAL A 131 -4.59 -6.41 -3.81
C VAL A 131 -4.67 -6.89 -2.36
N SER A 132 -4.25 -8.13 -2.12
CA SER A 132 -4.08 -8.65 -0.77
C SER A 132 -3.07 -9.78 -0.73
N SER A 133 -2.23 -9.79 0.31
CA SER A 133 -1.33 -10.89 0.65
C SER A 133 -1.80 -11.65 1.89
N SER A 134 -2.97 -11.29 2.43
CA SER A 134 -3.52 -11.83 3.67
C SER A 134 -4.70 -12.76 3.48
N GLU A 135 -5.13 -13.03 2.24
CA GLU A 135 -6.19 -14.00 1.95
C GLU A 135 -5.77 -15.01 0.87
N ALA A 136 -6.44 -16.16 0.87
CA ALA A 136 -6.30 -17.21 -0.13
C ALA A 136 -7.62 -17.98 -0.25
N ARG A 137 -8.38 -17.74 -1.32
CA ARG A 137 -9.68 -18.38 -1.58
C ARG A 137 -10.07 -18.31 -3.05
N LEU A 138 -10.94 -19.22 -3.46
CA LEU A 138 -11.62 -19.21 -4.76
C LEU A 138 -13.12 -19.44 -4.52
N PRO A 139 -14.01 -18.48 -4.87
CA PRO A 139 -13.75 -17.20 -5.52
C PRO A 139 -12.82 -16.26 -4.73
N GLY A 140 -12.12 -15.38 -5.44
CA GLY A 140 -11.19 -14.42 -4.85
C GLY A 140 -11.90 -13.27 -4.12
N GLY A 141 -11.16 -12.55 -3.29
CA GLY A 141 -11.68 -11.42 -2.53
C GLY A 141 -12.15 -10.25 -3.40
N ASP A 142 -11.69 -10.18 -4.64
CA ASP A 142 -12.17 -9.25 -5.66
C ASP A 142 -13.68 -9.43 -5.92
N LEU A 143 -14.17 -10.67 -5.98
CA LEU A 143 -15.61 -10.93 -6.10
C LEU A 143 -16.35 -10.49 -4.84
N TYR A 144 -15.87 -10.87 -3.66
CA TYR A 144 -16.53 -10.56 -2.40
C TYR A 144 -16.59 -9.05 -2.14
N LEU A 145 -15.54 -8.32 -2.50
CA LEU A 145 -15.50 -6.87 -2.46
C LEU A 145 -16.51 -6.26 -3.43
N ALA A 146 -16.53 -6.72 -4.69
CA ALA A 146 -17.48 -6.23 -5.68
C ALA A 146 -18.93 -6.45 -5.25
N THR A 147 -19.26 -7.65 -4.74
CA THR A 147 -20.59 -7.97 -4.21
C THR A 147 -20.91 -7.14 -2.97
N GLY A 148 -19.96 -6.99 -2.04
CA GLY A 148 -20.15 -6.23 -0.80
C GLY A 148 -20.36 -4.73 -1.02
N LEU A 149 -19.80 -4.18 -2.10
CA LEU A 149 -20.03 -2.80 -2.53
C LEU A 149 -21.31 -2.63 -3.38
N GLY A 150 -21.90 -3.72 -3.88
CA GLY A 150 -23.00 -3.66 -4.84
C GLY A 150 -22.58 -3.12 -6.22
N LEU A 151 -21.34 -3.42 -6.65
CA LEU A 151 -20.88 -3.08 -8.00
C LEU A 151 -21.65 -3.85 -9.07
N SER A 152 -21.62 -3.34 -10.31
CA SER A 152 -22.22 -4.00 -11.46
C SER A 152 -21.73 -5.46 -11.60
N PRO A 153 -22.60 -6.42 -11.95
CA PRO A 153 -22.17 -7.78 -12.33
C PRO A 153 -21.18 -7.81 -13.50
N ASP A 154 -21.16 -6.77 -14.34
CA ASP A 154 -20.26 -6.63 -15.50
C ASP A 154 -18.89 -6.02 -15.14
N ILE A 155 -18.63 -5.74 -13.84
CA ILE A 155 -17.36 -5.19 -13.37
C ILE A 155 -16.18 -6.07 -13.82
N GLN A 156 -15.19 -5.46 -14.46
CA GLN A 156 -13.97 -6.17 -14.83
C GLN A 156 -13.02 -6.21 -13.64
N ARG A 157 -12.66 -7.42 -13.19
CA ARG A 157 -11.88 -7.60 -11.95
C ARG A 157 -10.47 -8.11 -12.22
N ILE A 158 -9.52 -7.57 -11.48
CA ILE A 158 -8.12 -7.99 -11.47
C ILE A 158 -7.72 -8.22 -10.02
N MET A 159 -7.43 -9.48 -9.67
CA MET A 159 -6.98 -9.85 -8.33
C MET A 159 -5.46 -10.05 -8.32
N LEU A 160 -4.77 -9.33 -7.43
CA LEU A 160 -3.33 -9.44 -7.20
C LEU A 160 -3.09 -10.06 -5.81
N TYR A 161 -3.02 -11.39 -5.79
CA TYR A 161 -2.63 -12.14 -4.59
C TYR A 161 -1.12 -12.09 -4.34
N PHE A 162 -0.72 -12.03 -3.07
CA PHE A 162 0.68 -12.19 -2.62
C PHE A 162 1.69 -11.22 -3.27
N ALA A 163 1.27 -10.00 -3.61
CA ALA A 163 2.17 -8.96 -4.13
C ALA A 163 3.04 -8.30 -3.04
N GLY A 164 2.72 -8.52 -1.76
CA GLY A 164 3.43 -7.95 -0.61
C GLY A 164 3.43 -6.43 -0.57
N CYS A 165 4.43 -5.84 0.07
CA CYS A 165 4.51 -4.41 0.33
C CYS A 165 4.56 -3.53 -0.94
N SER A 166 5.08 -4.05 -2.06
CA SER A 166 5.05 -3.36 -3.36
C SER A 166 3.67 -3.38 -4.03
N GLY A 167 2.73 -4.21 -3.53
CA GLY A 167 1.44 -4.45 -4.13
C GLY A 167 0.58 -3.20 -4.32
N GLY A 168 0.71 -2.18 -3.47
CA GLY A 168 -0.05 -0.94 -3.62
C GLY A 168 0.33 -0.16 -4.88
N VAL A 169 1.64 -0.04 -5.16
CA VAL A 169 2.13 0.63 -6.37
C VAL A 169 2.02 -0.28 -7.60
N ALA A 170 2.19 -1.60 -7.43
CA ALA A 170 1.93 -2.57 -8.49
C ALA A 170 0.47 -2.52 -8.98
N GLY A 171 -0.49 -2.47 -8.04
CA GLY A 171 -1.90 -2.29 -8.35
C GLY A 171 -2.19 -0.95 -9.02
N LEU A 172 -1.50 0.12 -8.59
CA LEU A 172 -1.63 1.44 -9.21
C LEU A 172 -1.10 1.47 -10.65
N ARG A 173 0.01 0.79 -10.94
CA ARG A 173 0.52 0.60 -12.31
C ARG A 173 -0.49 -0.15 -13.19
N VAL A 174 -1.09 -1.23 -12.67
CA VAL A 174 -2.16 -1.94 -13.40
C VAL A 174 -3.37 -1.04 -13.64
N ALA A 175 -3.83 -0.31 -12.62
CA ALA A 175 -4.97 0.60 -12.73
C ALA A 175 -4.70 1.74 -13.73
N LYS A 176 -3.47 2.25 -13.78
CA LYS A 176 -3.02 3.24 -14.76
C LYS A 176 -3.23 2.74 -16.20
N ASP A 177 -2.71 1.56 -16.52
CA ASP A 177 -2.81 1.00 -17.88
C ASP A 177 -4.27 0.72 -18.25
N VAL A 178 -5.06 0.19 -17.30
CA VAL A 178 -6.50 -0.04 -17.50
C VAL A 178 -7.23 1.28 -17.79
N ALA A 179 -6.97 2.31 -16.99
CA ALA A 179 -7.62 3.61 -17.13
C ALA A 179 -7.29 4.29 -18.47
N GLU A 180 -6.02 4.31 -18.85
CA GLU A 180 -5.58 4.93 -20.11
C GLU A 180 -6.03 4.15 -21.34
N ASN A 181 -6.07 2.81 -21.27
CA ASN A 181 -6.45 1.99 -22.42
C ASN A 181 -7.97 1.85 -22.62
N ASN A 182 -8.77 2.31 -21.64
CA ASN A 182 -10.23 2.28 -21.71
C ASN A 182 -10.81 3.69 -21.42
N PRO A 183 -10.89 4.57 -22.44
CA PRO A 183 -11.34 5.94 -22.25
C PRO A 183 -12.74 6.02 -21.60
N GLY A 184 -12.85 6.81 -20.53
CA GLY A 184 -14.08 6.93 -19.72
C GLY A 184 -14.22 5.90 -18.61
N SER A 185 -13.28 4.96 -18.48
CA SER A 185 -13.26 4.03 -17.37
C SER A 185 -12.93 4.73 -16.04
N ARG A 186 -13.51 4.19 -14.97
CA ARG A 186 -13.11 4.47 -13.59
C ARG A 186 -12.75 3.15 -12.93
N VAL A 187 -11.53 3.11 -12.40
CA VAL A 187 -10.92 1.93 -11.78
C VAL A 187 -10.90 2.16 -10.28
N LEU A 188 -11.60 1.30 -9.53
CA LEU A 188 -11.41 1.19 -8.10
C LEU A 188 -10.21 0.28 -7.84
N LEU A 189 -9.14 0.85 -7.28
CA LEU A 189 -8.03 0.08 -6.73
C LEU A 189 -8.21 -0.03 -5.22
N ALA A 190 -8.38 -1.24 -4.70
CA ALA A 190 -8.45 -1.51 -3.27
C ALA A 190 -7.29 -2.41 -2.83
N THR A 191 -6.78 -2.15 -1.63
CA THR A 191 -5.74 -2.90 -0.95
C THR A 191 -6.27 -3.25 0.44
N SER A 192 -6.04 -4.47 0.93
CA SER A 192 -6.36 -4.79 2.33
C SER A 192 -5.49 -5.91 2.87
N GLU A 193 -4.96 -5.68 4.07
CA GLU A 193 -3.92 -6.51 4.67
C GLU A 193 -4.19 -6.67 6.17
N THR A 194 -3.93 -7.87 6.68
CA THR A 194 -3.95 -8.18 8.11
C THR A 194 -2.77 -9.06 8.49
N THR A 195 -2.24 -8.84 9.68
CA THR A 195 -1.14 -9.60 10.27
C THR A 195 -1.54 -10.98 10.77
N ILE A 196 -2.84 -11.30 10.87
CA ILE A 196 -3.34 -12.60 11.37
C ILE A 196 -2.73 -13.79 10.61
N ILE A 197 -2.54 -13.67 9.29
CA ILE A 197 -2.00 -14.77 8.48
C ILE A 197 -0.59 -15.18 8.92
N GLY A 198 0.19 -14.25 9.50
CA GLY A 198 1.57 -14.46 9.94
C GLY A 198 1.81 -14.28 11.44
N PHE A 199 0.75 -14.06 12.24
CA PHE A 199 0.85 -13.96 13.69
C PHE A 199 1.39 -15.27 14.28
N LYS A 200 2.42 -15.21 15.11
CA LYS A 200 3.03 -16.42 15.70
C LYS A 200 3.66 -16.05 17.04
N PRO A 201 3.87 -16.99 17.96
CA PRO A 201 4.61 -16.71 19.18
C PRO A 201 6.09 -16.35 18.91
N PRO A 202 6.73 -15.57 19.81
CA PRO A 202 8.15 -15.28 19.71
C PRO A 202 9.00 -16.54 19.92
N SER A 203 10.07 -16.68 19.14
CA SER A 203 10.99 -17.83 19.19
C SER A 203 12.45 -17.40 19.11
N ALA A 204 13.32 -18.06 19.87
CA ALA A 204 14.76 -17.82 19.87
C ALA A 204 15.43 -18.26 18.57
N ASP A 205 14.85 -19.25 17.87
CA ASP A 205 15.34 -19.74 16.58
C ASP A 205 14.99 -18.79 15.42
N ARG A 206 14.01 -17.91 15.63
CA ARG A 206 13.55 -16.92 14.64
C ARG A 206 13.54 -15.50 15.21
N PRO A 207 14.67 -15.00 15.71
CA PRO A 207 14.70 -13.77 16.47
C PRO A 207 14.48 -12.52 15.59
N TYR A 208 14.45 -12.68 14.26
CA TYR A 208 14.15 -11.62 13.29
C TYR A 208 12.64 -11.43 13.07
N ASP A 209 11.79 -12.41 13.42
CA ASP A 209 10.34 -12.29 13.30
C ASP A 209 9.80 -11.14 14.18
N LEU A 210 10.50 -10.84 15.28
CA LEU A 210 10.21 -9.70 16.16
C LEU A 210 10.28 -8.34 15.45
N VAL A 211 11.02 -8.23 14.35
CA VAL A 211 11.04 -7.01 13.52
C VAL A 211 9.65 -6.79 12.90
N GLY A 212 9.04 -7.86 12.38
CA GLY A 212 7.67 -7.82 11.87
C GLY A 212 6.66 -7.48 12.98
N VAL A 213 6.81 -8.07 14.16
CA VAL A 213 5.94 -7.78 15.33
C VAL A 213 6.01 -6.31 15.74
N ALA A 214 7.18 -5.66 15.64
CA ALA A 214 7.36 -4.25 15.98
C ALA A 214 6.90 -3.27 14.88
N LEU A 215 6.68 -3.74 13.65
CA LEU A 215 6.40 -2.90 12.49
C LEU A 215 4.99 -3.07 11.93
N PHE A 216 4.53 -4.30 11.72
CA PHE A 216 3.37 -4.56 10.89
C PHE A 216 2.05 -4.19 11.58
N GLY A 217 1.18 -3.53 10.84
CA GLY A 217 -0.20 -3.21 11.24
C GLY A 217 -1.20 -3.69 10.20
N ASP A 218 -2.48 -3.57 10.54
CA ASP A 218 -3.61 -4.02 9.72
C ASP A 218 -4.35 -2.80 9.15
N GLY A 219 -4.98 -2.98 8.00
CA GLY A 219 -5.84 -1.95 7.42
C GLY A 219 -6.24 -2.22 5.98
N ALA A 220 -6.82 -1.20 5.37
CA ALA A 220 -7.11 -1.13 3.95
C ALA A 220 -6.88 0.28 3.41
N GLY A 221 -6.56 0.37 2.12
CA GLY A 221 -6.48 1.60 1.35
C GLY A 221 -7.20 1.44 0.02
N ALA A 222 -7.83 2.51 -0.47
CA ALA A 222 -8.53 2.52 -1.74
C ALA A 222 -8.26 3.80 -2.52
N MET A 223 -8.30 3.70 -3.85
CA MET A 223 -8.09 4.80 -4.80
C MET A 223 -9.08 4.69 -5.96
N ILE A 224 -9.61 5.82 -6.42
CA ILE A 224 -10.27 5.90 -7.74
C ILE A 224 -9.27 6.42 -8.75
N ILE A 225 -9.09 5.71 -9.86
CA ILE A 225 -8.21 6.08 -10.97
C ILE A 225 -9.04 6.23 -12.24
N GLY A 226 -8.78 7.27 -13.03
CA GLY A 226 -9.41 7.47 -14.33
C GLY A 226 -8.60 8.40 -15.23
N SER A 227 -8.71 8.23 -16.55
CA SER A 227 -8.29 9.25 -17.52
C SER A 227 -9.39 10.27 -17.72
N ASP A 228 -9.02 11.44 -18.28
CA ASP A 228 -9.94 12.48 -18.73
C ASP A 228 -10.94 12.87 -17.62
N PRO A 229 -10.46 13.46 -16.50
CA PRO A 229 -11.33 13.82 -15.38
C PRO A 229 -12.40 14.83 -15.80
N ILE A 230 -13.63 14.61 -15.35
CA ILE A 230 -14.78 15.50 -15.53
C ILE A 230 -14.66 16.61 -14.50
N LEU A 231 -14.02 17.73 -14.86
CA LEU A 231 -13.60 18.76 -13.91
C LEU A 231 -14.76 19.44 -13.15
N GLU A 232 -16.00 19.31 -13.63
CA GLU A 232 -17.19 19.79 -12.94
C GLU A 232 -17.52 18.97 -11.67
N THR A 233 -17.18 17.68 -11.66
CA THR A 233 -17.55 16.75 -10.58
C THR A 233 -16.35 16.07 -9.93
N GLU A 234 -15.23 15.97 -10.64
CA GLU A 234 -14.03 15.25 -10.23
C GLU A 234 -12.86 16.20 -9.96
N LYS A 235 -12.04 15.86 -8.98
CA LYS A 235 -10.86 16.63 -8.58
C LYS A 235 -9.62 15.75 -8.67
N PRO A 236 -8.87 15.79 -9.78
CA PRO A 236 -7.68 14.97 -9.91
C PRO A 236 -6.62 15.42 -8.90
N LEU A 237 -6.06 14.44 -8.18
CA LEU A 237 -5.10 14.63 -7.10
C LEU A 237 -3.67 14.50 -7.62
N PHE A 238 -3.42 13.42 -8.37
CA PHE A 238 -2.12 13.13 -8.97
C PHE A 238 -2.30 12.62 -10.39
N GLU A 239 -1.60 13.19 -11.37
CA GLU A 239 -1.50 12.64 -12.73
C GLU A 239 -0.36 11.62 -12.78
N LEU A 240 -0.64 10.41 -13.26
CA LEU A 240 0.29 9.28 -13.35
C LEU A 240 0.96 9.29 -14.72
N HIS A 241 2.26 9.59 -14.78
CA HIS A 241 2.94 9.75 -16.05
C HIS A 241 3.59 8.46 -16.56
N THR A 242 4.60 7.98 -15.83
CA THR A 242 5.44 6.82 -16.19
C THR A 242 5.40 5.83 -15.05
N ALA A 243 5.17 4.55 -15.33
CA ALA A 243 5.26 3.48 -14.35
C ALA A 243 6.37 2.49 -14.76
N VAL A 244 7.20 2.08 -13.80
CA VAL A 244 8.32 1.15 -14.02
C VAL A 244 8.33 0.12 -12.89
N GLN A 245 8.63 -1.13 -13.25
CA GLN A 245 8.98 -2.20 -12.31
C GLN A 245 10.38 -2.70 -12.61
N GLU A 246 11.16 -2.99 -11.57
CA GLU A 246 12.46 -3.64 -11.67
C GLU A 246 12.60 -4.68 -10.55
N PHE A 247 12.88 -5.93 -10.89
CA PHE A 247 13.33 -6.92 -9.91
C PHE A 247 14.86 -6.93 -9.86
N LEU A 248 15.42 -7.05 -8.66
CA LEU A 248 16.87 -7.13 -8.47
C LEU A 248 17.34 -8.60 -8.60
N PRO A 249 18.27 -8.92 -9.51
CA PRO A 249 18.76 -10.29 -9.67
C PRO A 249 19.37 -10.85 -8.37
N HIS A 250 19.18 -12.15 -8.12
CA HIS A 250 19.76 -12.88 -6.98
C HIS A 250 19.36 -12.39 -5.59
N THR A 251 18.17 -11.78 -5.48
CA THR A 251 17.64 -11.28 -4.20
C THR A 251 16.37 -12.01 -3.73
N GLU A 252 16.07 -13.18 -4.30
CA GLU A 252 14.80 -13.92 -4.13
C GLU A 252 14.54 -14.28 -2.65
N LYS A 253 15.61 -14.48 -1.88
CA LYS A 253 15.55 -14.84 -0.45
C LYS A 253 15.64 -13.65 0.51
N LYS A 254 15.68 -12.41 0.01
CA LYS A 254 15.89 -11.22 0.86
C LYS A 254 14.59 -10.75 1.53
N ILE A 255 13.46 -10.92 0.85
CA ILE A 255 12.12 -10.84 1.41
C ILE A 255 11.40 -12.10 0.90
N ASP A 256 11.42 -13.16 1.70
CA ASP A 256 10.84 -14.47 1.34
C ASP A 256 9.62 -14.74 2.23
N GLY A 257 8.43 -14.82 1.64
CA GLY A 257 7.17 -15.15 2.30
C GLY A 257 6.69 -16.51 1.84
N ARG A 258 6.47 -17.45 2.78
CA ARG A 258 6.03 -18.81 2.46
C ARG A 258 4.80 -19.19 3.25
N LEU A 259 3.73 -19.55 2.54
CA LEU A 259 2.54 -20.12 3.15
C LEU A 259 2.81 -21.58 3.54
N THR A 260 2.46 -21.93 4.77
CA THR A 260 2.61 -23.25 5.35
C THR A 260 1.33 -23.62 6.11
N GLU A 261 1.29 -24.83 6.67
CA GLU A 261 0.18 -25.27 7.54
C GLU A 261 0.03 -24.38 8.78
N GLU A 262 1.10 -23.76 9.27
CA GLU A 262 1.12 -22.87 10.44
C GLU A 262 0.75 -21.41 10.10
N GLY A 263 0.47 -21.09 8.84
CA GLY A 263 0.34 -19.71 8.35
C GLY A 263 1.49 -19.28 7.45
N ILE A 264 1.61 -17.98 7.20
CA ILE A 264 2.71 -17.42 6.41
C ILE A 264 3.93 -17.12 7.29
N SER A 265 5.10 -17.54 6.86
CA SER A 265 6.37 -17.13 7.47
C SER A 265 7.11 -16.18 6.55
N PHE A 266 7.46 -15.01 7.08
CA PHE A 266 8.31 -14.04 6.40
C PHE A 266 9.74 -14.11 6.90
N LYS A 267 10.71 -14.05 5.97
CA LYS A 267 12.12 -13.86 6.26
C LYS A 267 12.57 -12.55 5.64
N LEU A 268 13.08 -11.66 6.49
CA LEU A 268 13.64 -10.38 6.09
C LEU A 268 15.15 -10.42 6.29
N ALA A 269 15.90 -10.19 5.22
CA ALA A 269 17.35 -10.10 5.29
C ALA A 269 17.80 -8.83 6.02
N ARG A 270 18.86 -8.93 6.82
CA ARG A 270 19.39 -7.81 7.60
C ARG A 270 19.92 -6.68 6.71
N GLU A 271 20.46 -7.06 5.55
CA GLU A 271 21.03 -6.20 4.53
C GLU A 271 19.98 -5.54 3.62
N LEU A 272 18.68 -5.84 3.80
CA LEU A 272 17.61 -5.28 2.96
C LEU A 272 17.70 -3.75 2.79
N PRO A 273 17.89 -2.93 3.85
CA PRO A 273 18.02 -1.48 3.69
C PRO A 273 19.25 -1.07 2.87
N GLN A 274 20.34 -1.84 2.93
CA GLN A 274 21.56 -1.57 2.15
C GLN A 274 21.32 -1.90 0.67
N ILE A 275 20.67 -3.03 0.37
CA ILE A 275 20.32 -3.39 -1.01
C ILE A 275 19.45 -2.31 -1.65
N ILE A 276 18.49 -1.75 -0.90
CA ILE A 276 17.69 -0.62 -1.39
C ILE A 276 18.56 0.63 -1.61
N GLU A 277 19.43 0.99 -0.65
CA GLU A 277 20.38 2.12 -0.77
C GLU A 277 21.22 2.02 -2.05
N ASP A 278 21.73 0.83 -2.36
CA ASP A 278 22.67 0.61 -3.46
C ASP A 278 22.00 0.71 -4.85
N ASN A 279 20.67 0.56 -4.93
CA ASN A 279 19.95 0.44 -6.21
C ASN A 279 18.90 1.54 -6.44
N VAL A 280 18.47 2.28 -5.40
CA VAL A 280 17.36 3.25 -5.51
C VAL A 280 17.66 4.41 -6.46
N GLU A 281 18.89 4.91 -6.49
CA GLU A 281 19.28 6.03 -7.35
C GLU A 281 19.11 5.66 -8.83
N GLY A 282 19.68 4.53 -9.26
CA GLY A 282 19.55 4.07 -10.64
C GLY A 282 18.10 3.76 -11.04
N PHE A 283 17.26 3.32 -10.10
CA PHE A 283 15.83 3.12 -10.35
C PHE A 283 15.09 4.46 -10.53
N CYS A 284 15.37 5.46 -9.70
CA CYS A 284 14.83 6.81 -9.83
C CYS A 284 15.24 7.45 -11.16
N ASP A 285 16.50 7.30 -11.56
CA ASP A 285 17.00 7.82 -12.85
C ASP A 285 16.23 7.22 -14.04
N LYS A 286 15.94 5.91 -14.02
CA LYS A 286 15.13 5.24 -15.05
C LYS A 286 13.70 5.77 -15.12
N LEU A 287 13.08 6.06 -13.98
CA LEU A 287 11.74 6.66 -13.93
C LEU A 287 11.73 8.08 -14.52
N MET A 288 12.75 8.86 -14.18
CA MET A 288 12.86 10.27 -14.58
C MET A 288 13.33 10.48 -16.02
N SER A 289 14.12 9.55 -16.58
CA SER A 289 14.68 9.68 -17.93
C SER A 289 13.62 9.82 -19.02
N VAL A 290 12.42 9.28 -18.79
CA VAL A 290 11.31 9.27 -19.77
C VAL A 290 10.78 10.68 -20.08
N VAL A 291 10.97 11.65 -19.18
CA VAL A 291 10.41 13.01 -19.34
C VAL A 291 11.51 14.07 -19.44
N GLY A 292 12.77 13.65 -19.66
CA GLY A 292 13.89 14.57 -19.77
C GLY A 292 14.31 15.24 -18.46
N PHE A 293 13.98 14.63 -17.31
CA PHE A 293 14.30 15.16 -15.96
C PHE A 293 15.78 15.06 -15.56
N GLN A 294 16.70 14.84 -16.50
CA GLN A 294 18.12 14.58 -16.22
C GLN A 294 18.84 15.71 -15.45
N ASN A 295 18.22 16.90 -15.32
CA ASN A 295 18.77 18.07 -14.66
C ASN A 295 17.99 18.59 -13.44
N LYS A 296 16.91 17.92 -12.97
CA LYS A 296 16.23 18.33 -11.73
C LYS A 296 16.86 17.65 -10.52
N GLY A 297 17.18 18.43 -9.48
CA GLY A 297 17.64 17.86 -8.21
C GLY A 297 16.53 17.06 -7.53
N TYR A 298 16.87 15.96 -6.86
CA TYR A 298 15.92 15.14 -6.10
C TYR A 298 15.08 15.93 -5.07
N ASN A 299 15.63 17.06 -4.60
CA ASN A 299 14.96 17.97 -3.69
C ASN A 299 13.94 18.92 -4.35
N GLU A 300 13.82 18.92 -5.67
CA GLU A 300 12.74 19.62 -6.38
C GLU A 300 11.50 18.73 -6.55
N LEU A 301 11.61 17.45 -6.21
CA LEU A 301 10.54 16.46 -6.33
C LEU A 301 9.78 16.26 -5.02
N PHE A 302 8.52 15.85 -5.12
CA PHE A 302 7.82 15.22 -3.99
C PHE A 302 8.13 13.71 -3.93
N TRP A 303 8.01 13.12 -2.74
CA TRP A 303 8.37 11.72 -2.49
C TRP A 303 7.31 11.00 -1.68
N ALA A 304 6.59 10.07 -2.32
CA ALA A 304 5.67 9.15 -1.67
C ALA A 304 6.30 7.76 -1.63
N VAL A 305 6.97 7.41 -0.52
CA VAL A 305 7.73 6.17 -0.42
C VAL A 305 7.05 5.23 0.57
N HIS A 306 6.75 4.00 0.15
CA HIS A 306 6.27 2.96 1.06
C HIS A 306 7.27 2.79 2.23
N PRO A 307 6.85 3.03 3.48
CA PRO A 307 7.76 2.99 4.60
C PRO A 307 7.83 1.57 5.18
N GLY A 308 8.61 0.70 4.54
CA GLY A 308 8.78 -0.69 5.02
C GLY A 308 9.36 -0.77 6.43
N GLY A 309 10.09 0.28 6.84
CA GLY A 309 10.59 0.55 8.19
C GLY A 309 11.46 1.82 8.16
N PRO A 310 11.84 2.39 9.32
CA PRO A 310 12.56 3.66 9.35
C PRO A 310 13.96 3.54 8.73
N ALA A 311 14.57 2.36 8.80
CA ALA A 311 15.88 2.10 8.21
C ALA A 311 15.87 2.27 6.68
N ILE A 312 14.78 1.90 5.99
CA ILE A 312 14.66 2.06 4.53
C ILE A 312 14.58 3.54 4.18
N LEU A 313 13.70 4.29 4.84
CA LEU A 313 13.55 5.73 4.61
C LEU A 313 14.87 6.49 4.86
N ASN A 314 15.57 6.18 5.96
CA ASN A 314 16.85 6.81 6.28
C ASN A 314 17.94 6.54 5.23
N ARG A 315 17.91 5.35 4.62
CA ARG A 315 18.89 4.96 3.59
C ARG A 315 18.61 5.65 2.27
N ILE A 316 17.33 5.79 1.90
CA ILE A 316 16.91 6.54 0.71
C ILE A 316 17.24 8.03 0.89
N GLU A 317 16.88 8.64 2.03
CA GLU A 317 17.19 10.03 2.35
C GLU A 317 18.70 10.31 2.23
N LYS A 318 19.52 9.45 2.83
CA LYS A 318 20.97 9.57 2.76
C LYS A 318 21.52 9.37 1.35
N ARG A 319 21.07 8.35 0.62
CA ARG A 319 21.60 8.02 -0.72
C ARG A 319 21.36 9.14 -1.71
N LEU A 320 20.17 9.73 -1.66
CA LEU A 320 19.72 10.72 -2.63
C LEU A 320 19.91 12.16 -2.13
N ASP A 321 20.56 12.34 -0.98
CA ASP A 321 20.76 13.62 -0.28
C ASP A 321 19.47 14.44 -0.16
N LEU A 322 18.39 13.76 0.25
CA LEU A 322 17.09 14.40 0.41
C LEU A 322 17.08 15.29 1.65
N LEU A 323 16.46 16.45 1.54
CA LEU A 323 16.10 17.27 2.68
C LEU A 323 15.16 16.48 3.60
N PRO A 324 15.31 16.58 4.95
CA PRO A 324 14.57 15.74 5.90
C PRO A 324 13.05 15.77 5.72
N GLU A 325 12.51 16.90 5.28
CA GLU A 325 11.09 17.09 5.06
C GLU A 325 10.53 16.26 3.89
N LYS A 326 11.35 15.81 2.94
CA LYS A 326 10.89 15.12 1.72
C LYS A 326 10.21 13.79 2.01
N LEU A 327 10.57 13.12 3.10
CA LEU A 327 9.96 11.86 3.51
C LEU A 327 8.98 12.03 4.69
N SER A 328 8.54 13.25 5.01
CA SER A 328 7.66 13.53 6.16
C SER A 328 6.36 12.72 6.13
N ALA A 329 5.63 12.76 5.01
CA ALA A 329 4.40 11.98 4.84
C ALA A 329 4.63 10.46 5.00
N SER A 330 5.76 9.96 4.49
CA SER A 330 6.14 8.54 4.60
C SER A 330 6.45 8.15 6.04
N ARG A 331 7.19 9.00 6.76
CA ARG A 331 7.52 8.83 8.18
C ARG A 331 6.27 8.93 9.05
N ARG A 332 5.35 9.85 8.74
CA ARG A 332 4.09 10.03 9.46
C ARG A 332 3.16 8.83 9.28
N ALA A 333 3.03 8.30 8.06
CA ALA A 333 2.28 7.06 7.82
C ALA A 333 2.81 5.89 8.65
N LEU A 334 4.13 5.71 8.71
CA LEU A 334 4.76 4.69 9.54
C LEU A 334 4.52 4.91 11.04
N MET A 335 4.62 6.17 11.49
CA MET A 335 4.42 6.53 12.88
C MET A 335 2.99 6.24 13.35
N ASP A 336 1.99 6.60 12.54
CA ASP A 336 0.58 6.56 12.94
C ASP A 336 -0.07 5.18 12.67
N TYR A 337 0.43 4.42 11.69
CA TYR A 337 -0.20 3.16 11.27
C TYR A 337 0.73 1.93 11.27
N GLY A 338 2.04 2.12 11.47
CA GLY A 338 3.02 1.07 11.22
C GLY A 338 3.14 0.74 9.73
N ASN A 339 3.73 -0.42 9.43
CA ASN A 339 3.79 -0.98 8.09
C ASN A 339 2.53 -1.82 7.84
N ALA A 340 1.54 -1.26 7.13
CA ALA A 340 0.33 -1.94 6.72
C ALA A 340 0.45 -2.56 5.31
N SER A 341 1.65 -3.03 4.95
CA SER A 341 1.97 -3.65 3.65
C SER A 341 1.53 -2.76 2.47
N SER A 342 0.80 -3.30 1.49
CA SER A 342 0.38 -2.59 0.28
C SER A 342 -0.47 -1.36 0.55
N ASN A 343 -1.17 -1.30 1.70
CA ASN A 343 -2.08 -0.20 2.03
C ASN A 343 -1.32 1.10 2.30
N THR A 344 -0.09 1.00 2.81
CA THR A 344 0.60 2.16 3.39
C THR A 344 0.87 3.25 2.38
N ILE A 345 1.04 2.92 1.09
CA ILE A 345 1.22 3.95 0.07
C ILE A 345 0.01 4.89 -0.05
N VAL A 346 -1.21 4.37 0.17
CA VAL A 346 -2.44 5.19 0.18
C VAL A 346 -2.38 6.20 1.34
N TYR A 347 -1.90 5.77 2.51
CA TYR A 347 -1.77 6.64 3.69
C TYR A 347 -0.69 7.71 3.50
N VAL A 348 0.40 7.37 2.81
CA VAL A 348 1.45 8.33 2.44
C VAL A 348 0.89 9.40 1.49
N LEU A 349 0.17 8.99 0.44
CA LEU A 349 -0.42 9.92 -0.53
C LEU A 349 -1.44 10.85 0.13
N GLU A 350 -2.25 10.33 1.06
CA GLU A 350 -3.20 11.15 1.80
C GLU A 350 -2.51 12.18 2.71
N TYR A 351 -1.48 11.78 3.47
CA TYR A 351 -0.71 12.74 4.26
C TYR A 351 0.01 13.78 3.41
N MET A 352 0.46 13.42 2.21
CA MET A 352 1.06 14.35 1.27
C MET A 352 0.05 15.42 0.83
N ILE A 353 -1.19 15.04 0.53
CA ILE A 353 -2.27 16.00 0.21
C ILE A 353 -2.55 16.90 1.43
N GLU A 354 -2.67 16.33 2.63
CA GLU A 354 -2.90 17.10 3.86
C GLU A 354 -1.79 18.14 4.12
N GLU A 355 -0.54 17.76 3.88
CA GLU A 355 0.63 18.62 4.09
C GLU A 355 0.72 19.73 3.03
N GLY A 356 0.54 19.42 1.75
CA GLY A 356 0.51 20.43 0.66
C GLY A 356 -0.59 21.48 0.86
N LEU A 357 -1.79 21.06 1.30
CA LEU A 357 -2.89 21.99 1.62
C LEU A 357 -2.56 22.96 2.77
N LYS A 358 -1.66 22.58 3.71
CA LYS A 358 -1.18 23.48 4.78
C LYS A 358 -0.15 24.47 4.25
N ILE A 359 0.76 24.00 3.39
CA ILE A 359 1.85 24.80 2.81
C ILE A 359 1.30 25.87 1.86
N LYS A 360 0.27 25.57 1.06
CA LYS A 360 -0.42 26.55 0.20
C LYS A 360 -0.96 27.78 0.95
N LYS A 361 -1.34 27.62 2.21
CA LYS A 361 -1.78 28.75 3.06
C LYS A 361 -0.61 29.65 3.50
N GLY A 362 0.63 29.17 3.37
CA GLY A 362 1.88 29.83 3.78
C GLY A 362 2.77 30.36 2.64
N GLY A 363 2.45 30.07 1.37
CA GLY A 363 3.04 30.76 0.21
C GLY A 363 4.33 30.19 -0.39
N SER A 364 4.81 29.01 0.01
CA SER A 364 5.93 28.33 -0.68
C SER A 364 5.41 27.37 -1.76
N GLY A 365 6.02 27.38 -2.96
CA GLY A 365 5.61 26.57 -4.09
C GLY A 365 5.80 25.07 -3.84
N ASP A 366 4.77 24.28 -4.13
CA ASP A 366 4.83 22.82 -4.04
C ASP A 366 5.64 22.23 -5.21
N SER A 367 6.34 21.13 -4.94
CA SER A 367 6.98 20.31 -5.97
C SER A 367 5.90 19.73 -6.90
N GLU A 368 5.85 20.20 -8.15
CA GLU A 368 4.87 19.73 -9.13
C GLU A 368 5.09 18.26 -9.51
N TRP A 369 6.35 17.83 -9.66
CA TRP A 369 6.71 16.47 -10.07
C TRP A 369 7.22 15.67 -8.88
N GLY A 370 7.06 14.35 -8.93
CA GLY A 370 7.57 13.49 -7.87
C GLY A 370 7.41 12.01 -8.13
N LEU A 371 7.92 11.23 -7.17
CA LEU A 371 8.05 9.78 -7.28
C LEU A 371 7.20 9.09 -6.21
N ILE A 372 6.40 8.13 -6.66
CA ILE A 372 5.65 7.20 -5.83
C ILE A 372 6.37 5.86 -5.89
N LEU A 373 6.96 5.39 -4.79
CA LEU A 373 7.84 4.23 -4.77
C LEU A 373 7.40 3.19 -3.75
N ALA A 374 7.52 1.91 -4.09
CA ALA A 374 7.40 0.82 -3.14
C ALA A 374 8.37 -0.33 -3.43
N PHE A 375 8.69 -1.08 -2.37
CA PHE A 375 9.62 -2.21 -2.42
C PHE A 375 8.96 -3.43 -1.80
N GLY A 376 9.16 -4.60 -2.40
CA GLY A 376 8.53 -5.84 -1.95
C GLY A 376 9.35 -7.10 -2.22
N PRO A 377 8.75 -8.29 -2.08
CA PRO A 377 9.40 -9.58 -2.33
C PRO A 377 10.14 -9.63 -3.66
N GLY A 378 11.34 -10.23 -3.70
CA GLY A 378 12.08 -10.42 -4.95
C GLY A 378 13.57 -10.05 -4.92
N ILE A 379 14.05 -8.93 -4.39
CA ILE A 379 13.39 -7.67 -4.07
C ILE A 379 12.89 -7.01 -5.36
N THR A 380 11.65 -6.58 -5.36
CA THR A 380 11.01 -5.89 -6.49
C THR A 380 10.80 -4.43 -6.15
N PHE A 381 11.17 -3.54 -7.07
CA PHE A 381 10.96 -2.10 -7.02
C PHE A 381 9.79 -1.78 -7.94
N GLU A 382 8.81 -1.06 -7.42
CA GLU A 382 7.69 -0.49 -8.17
C GLU A 382 7.77 1.02 -8.03
N GLY A 383 7.57 1.73 -9.14
CA GLY A 383 7.66 3.17 -9.14
C GLY A 383 6.77 3.84 -10.17
N ILE A 384 6.27 5.02 -9.81
CA ILE A 384 5.51 5.89 -10.70
C ILE A 384 6.06 7.31 -10.59
N LEU A 385 6.40 7.89 -11.74
CA LEU A 385 6.58 9.33 -11.87
C LEU A 385 5.20 9.97 -12.02
N ALA A 386 4.90 10.93 -11.16
CA ALA A 386 3.61 11.58 -11.10
C ALA A 386 3.73 13.10 -11.01
N ARG A 387 2.65 13.79 -11.40
CA ARG A 387 2.47 15.22 -11.12
C ARG A 387 1.46 15.40 -10.01
N ASN A 388 1.77 16.26 -9.07
CA ASN A 388 0.85 16.71 -8.04
C ASN A 388 -0.07 17.79 -8.65
N LEU A 389 -1.34 17.47 -8.81
CA LEU A 389 -2.36 18.40 -9.32
C LEU A 389 -3.06 19.18 -8.20
N CYS A 390 -2.75 18.83 -6.95
CA CYS A 390 -3.11 19.59 -5.77
C CYS A 390 -2.08 20.68 -5.42
N ALA A 391 -0.95 20.78 -6.14
CA ALA A 391 0.15 21.75 -5.97
C ALA A 391 -0.18 23.17 -6.43
#